data_AF-A0A816HK20-F1
#
_entry.id   AF-A0A816HK20-F1
#
_cell.length_a   1.000
_cell.length_b   1.000
_cell.length_c   1.000
_cell.angle_alpha   90.00
_cell.angle_beta   90.00
_cell.angle_gamma   90.00
#
_symmetry.space_group_name_H-M   'P 1'
#
loop_
_entity.id
_entity.type
_entity.pdbx_description
1 polymer ?
#
loop_
_entity_poly.entity_id
_entity_poly.type
_entity_poly.pdbx_seq_one_letter_code
_entity_poly.pdbx_strand_id
1 'polypeptide(L)'
;MSGIDYIQNSIDTNKNEIARIDSGINEMRCRLGDPAVNASQKASIEQEISILECNKYSLKATIDQLEMEKDELQGENPNSLLDEKEN
;
A
#
# COMPACT_ATOMS: atom_id res chain seq x y z
N MET A 1 -7.57 9.30 -19.82
CA MET A 1 -7.14 9.01 -18.43
C MET A 1 -6.08 10.04 -18.10
N SER A 2 -6.31 10.89 -17.11
CA SER A 2 -5.35 11.90 -16.67
C SER A 2 -4.21 11.27 -15.86
N GLY A 3 -3.10 12.00 -15.64
CA GLY A 3 -2.03 11.54 -14.76
C GLY A 3 -2.55 11.25 -13.33
N ILE A 4 -3.45 12.09 -12.83
CA ILE A 4 -4.11 11.92 -11.54
C ILE A 4 -4.95 10.64 -11.50
N ASP A 5 -5.72 10.32 -12.57
CA ASP A 5 -6.50 9.08 -12.63
C ASP A 5 -5.59 7.84 -12.59
N TYR A 6 -4.44 7.90 -13.26
CA TYR A 6 -3.45 6.81 -13.25
C TYR A 6 -2.85 6.57 -11.86
N ILE A 7 -2.48 7.65 -11.17
CA ILE A 7 -1.94 7.59 -9.81
C ILE A 7 -3.01 7.03 -8.84
N GLN A 8 -4.25 7.51 -8.93
CA GLN A 8 -5.35 7.02 -8.12
C GLN A 8 -5.57 5.51 -8.32
N ASN A 9 -5.58 5.04 -9.57
CA ASN A 9 -5.72 3.61 -9.87
C ASN A 9 -4.57 2.78 -9.28
N SER A 10 -3.34 3.31 -9.28
CA SER A 10 -2.17 2.64 -8.68
C SER A 10 -2.28 2.55 -7.16
N ILE A 11 -2.72 3.63 -6.50
CA ILE A 11 -3.00 3.65 -5.06
C ILE A 11 -4.06 2.59 -4.70
N ASP A 12 -5.17 2.56 -5.44
CA ASP A 12 -6.26 1.62 -5.17
C ASP A 12 -5.83 0.17 -5.38
N THR A 13 -5.01 -0.08 -6.42
CA THR A 13 -4.43 -1.40 -6.67
C THR A 13 -3.53 -1.85 -5.52
N ASN A 14 -2.65 -0.98 -5.03
CA ASN A 14 -1.77 -1.29 -3.91
C ASN A 14 -2.56 -1.49 -2.60
N LYS A 15 -3.60 -0.69 -2.34
CA LYS A 15 -4.50 -0.87 -1.17
C LYS A 15 -5.21 -2.22 -1.23
N ASN A 16 -5.69 -2.63 -2.40
CA ASN A 16 -6.29 -3.95 -2.61
C ASN A 16 -5.30 -5.09 -2.37
N GLU A 17 -4.06 -4.96 -2.82
CA GLU A 17 -3.02 -5.97 -2.59
C GLU A 17 -2.64 -6.08 -1.11
N ILE A 18 -2.54 -4.96 -0.40
CA ILE A 18 -2.37 -4.96 1.07
C ILE A 18 -3.49 -5.73 1.76
N ALA A 19 -4.75 -5.53 1.35
CA ALA A 19 -5.88 -6.24 1.93
C ALA A 19 -5.81 -7.76 1.69
N ARG A 20 -5.36 -8.20 0.51
CA ARG A 20 -5.12 -9.62 0.20
C ARG A 20 -4.01 -10.20 1.05
N ILE A 21 -2.90 -9.47 1.21
CA ILE A 21 -1.79 -9.86 2.08
C ILE A 21 -2.27 -10.02 3.54
N ASP A 22 -3.03 -9.06 4.06
CA ASP A 22 -3.58 -9.14 5.42
C ASP A 22 -4.49 -10.36 5.60
N SER A 23 -5.31 -10.70 4.60
CA SER A 23 -6.12 -11.93 4.61
C SER A 23 -5.24 -13.19 4.65
N GLY A 24 -4.22 -13.28 3.79
CA GLY A 24 -3.31 -14.42 3.76
C GLY A 24 -2.53 -14.60 5.07
N ILE A 25 -2.06 -13.50 5.67
CA ILE A 25 -1.42 -13.53 7.00
C ILE A 25 -2.39 -14.06 8.05
N ASN A 26 -3.65 -13.64 8.04
CA ASN A 26 -4.64 -14.13 9.01
C ASN A 26 -4.91 -15.63 8.86
N GLU A 27 -5.05 -16.13 7.64
CA GLU A 27 -5.20 -17.58 7.38
C GLU A 27 -4.00 -18.38 7.89
N MET A 28 -2.79 -17.89 7.65
CA MET A 28 -1.57 -18.50 8.16
C MET A 28 -1.47 -18.49 9.69
N ARG A 29 -1.89 -17.38 10.33
CA ARG A 29 -1.97 -17.31 11.80
C ARG A 29 -2.97 -18.30 12.38
N CYS A 30 -4.10 -18.53 11.71
CA CYS A 30 -5.03 -19.60 12.08
C CYS A 30 -4.35 -20.97 12.02
N ARG A 31 -3.56 -21.24 10.95
CA ARG A 31 -2.80 -22.50 10.82
C ARG A 31 -1.74 -22.68 11.91
N LEU A 32 -1.08 -21.62 12.36
CA LEU A 32 -0.11 -21.70 13.47
C LEU A 32 -0.74 -22.17 14.79
N GLY A 33 -2.04 -21.89 14.98
CA GLY A 33 -2.82 -22.35 16.12
C GLY A 33 -3.28 -23.80 16.06
N ASP A 34 -3.14 -24.47 14.91
CA ASP A 34 -3.55 -25.87 14.73
C ASP A 34 -2.54 -26.83 15.42
N PRO A 35 -3.00 -27.69 16.36
CA PRO A 35 -2.15 -28.69 17.01
C PRO A 35 -1.48 -29.70 16.07
N ALA A 36 -2.02 -29.91 14.86
CA ALA A 36 -1.47 -30.81 13.86
C ALA A 36 -0.24 -30.26 13.14
N VAL A 37 0.01 -28.94 13.22
CA VAL A 37 1.15 -28.29 12.58
C VAL A 37 2.41 -28.46 13.44
N ASN A 38 3.43 -29.11 12.90
CA ASN A 38 4.68 -29.37 13.60
C ASN A 38 5.64 -28.16 13.58
N ALA A 39 6.73 -28.23 14.35
CA ALA A 39 7.67 -27.12 14.52
C ALA A 39 8.31 -26.62 13.21
N SER A 40 8.66 -27.52 12.29
CA SER A 40 9.25 -27.13 11.00
C SER A 40 8.24 -26.39 10.12
N GLN A 41 6.98 -26.84 10.12
CA GLN A 41 5.91 -26.16 9.42
C GLN A 41 5.61 -24.79 10.04
N LYS A 42 5.62 -24.68 11.38
CA LYS A 42 5.46 -23.39 12.08
C LYS A 42 6.54 -22.39 11.66
N ALA A 43 7.81 -22.80 11.69
CA ALA A 43 8.92 -21.95 11.26
C ALA A 43 8.78 -21.47 9.81
N SER A 44 8.34 -22.35 8.90
CA SER A 44 8.07 -21.98 7.50
C SER A 44 6.95 -20.95 7.38
N ILE A 45 5.86 -21.15 8.13
CA ILE A 45 4.71 -20.23 8.12
C ILE A 45 5.10 -18.86 8.71
N GLU A 46 5.85 -18.83 9.81
CA GLU A 46 6.35 -17.60 10.43
C GLU A 46 7.27 -16.82 9.49
N GLN A 47 8.14 -17.52 8.75
CA GLN A 47 9.00 -16.90 7.73
C GLN A 47 8.16 -16.30 6.59
N GLU A 48 7.15 -17.01 6.10
CA GLU A 48 6.27 -16.51 5.03
C GLU A 48 5.46 -15.28 5.49
N ILE A 49 4.94 -15.29 6.72
CA ILE A 49 4.31 -14.12 7.34
C ILE A 49 5.28 -12.94 7.36
N SER A 50 6.53 -13.14 7.79
CA SER A 50 7.52 -12.06 7.85
C SER A 50 7.81 -11.44 6.48
N ILE A 51 7.93 -12.26 5.43
CA ILE A 51 8.12 -11.79 4.05
C ILE A 51 6.91 -10.95 3.60
N LEU A 52 5.70 -11.43 3.86
CA LEU A 52 4.47 -10.72 3.51
C LEU A 52 4.31 -9.41 4.29
N GLU A 53 4.70 -9.36 5.56
CA GLU A 53 4.73 -8.12 6.34
C GLU A 53 5.72 -7.10 5.77
N CYS A 54 6.91 -7.54 5.32
CA CYS A 54 7.85 -6.69 4.59
C CYS A 54 7.27 -6.17 3.28
N ASN A 55 6.64 -7.04 2.48
CA ASN A 55 5.99 -6.63 1.22
C ASN A 55 4.89 -5.59 1.48
N LYS A 56 4.08 -5.80 2.52
CA LYS A 56 3.04 -4.85 2.95
C LYS A 56 3.64 -3.49 3.31
N TYR A 57 4.77 -3.47 4.02
CA TYR A 57 5.46 -2.22 4.36
C TYR A 57 5.92 -1.47 3.11
N SER A 58 6.53 -2.17 2.16
CA SER A 58 6.97 -1.57 0.89
C SER A 58 5.80 -0.99 0.10
N LEU A 59 4.67 -1.71 -0.01
CA LEU A 59 3.47 -1.21 -0.68
C LEU A 59 2.89 0.04 -0.02
N LYS A 60 2.92 0.12 1.32
CA LYS A 60 2.50 1.33 2.06
C LYS A 60 3.39 2.52 1.72
N ALA A 61 4.70 2.34 1.73
CA ALA A 61 5.63 3.41 1.34
C ALA A 61 5.41 3.88 -0.11
N THR A 62 5.10 2.96 -1.03
CA THR A 62 4.72 3.32 -2.41
C THR A 62 3.41 4.10 -2.45
N ILE A 63 2.40 3.74 -1.65
CA ILE A 63 1.15 4.52 -1.56
C ILE A 63 1.44 5.93 -1.04
N ASP A 64 2.24 6.07 0.02
CA ASP A 64 2.57 7.38 0.60
C ASP A 64 3.24 8.29 -0.45
N GLN A 65 4.16 7.72 -1.26
CA GLN A 65 4.81 8.45 -2.36
C GLN A 65 3.82 8.87 -3.47
N LEU A 66 2.91 7.98 -3.86
CA LEU A 66 1.90 8.27 -4.87
C LEU A 66 0.88 9.30 -4.37
N GLU A 67 0.53 9.29 -3.09
CA GLU A 67 -0.34 10.29 -2.48
C GLU A 67 0.33 11.67 -2.51
N MET A 68 1.64 11.76 -2.22
CA MET A 68 2.41 13.00 -2.38
C MET A 68 2.45 13.51 -3.83
N GLU A 69 2.76 12.64 -4.80
CA GLU A 69 2.80 13.00 -6.24
C GLU A 69 1.42 13.47 -6.73
N LYS A 70 0.36 12.82 -6.27
CA LYS A 70 -1.01 13.22 -6.59
C LYS A 70 -1.34 14.61 -6.05
N ASP A 71 -0.98 14.89 -4.80
CA ASP A 71 -1.21 16.19 -4.17
C ASP A 71 -0.43 17.31 -4.88
N GLU A 72 0.80 17.06 -5.30
CA GLU A 72 1.60 17.99 -6.11
C GLU A 72 0.90 18.32 -7.43
N LEU A 73 0.46 17.31 -8.18
CA LEU A 73 -0.25 17.50 -9.46
C LEU A 73 -1.62 18.19 -9.30
N GLN A 74 -2.27 18.04 -8.14
CA GLN A 74 -3.53 18.73 -7.83
C GLN A 74 -3.30 20.18 -7.36
N GLY A 75 -2.18 20.43 -6.68
CA GLY A 75 -1.73 21.75 -6.24
C GLY A 75 -1.21 22.65 -7.36
N GLU A 76 -0.78 22.07 -8.48
CA GLU A 76 -0.50 22.76 -9.74
C GLU A 76 -1.79 23.26 -10.43
N ASN A 77 -2.58 24.07 -9.72
CA ASN A 77 -3.62 24.89 -10.33
C ASN A 77 -2.95 26.12 -10.97
N PRO A 78 -3.05 26.35 -12.29
CA PRO A 78 -2.37 27.45 -12.99
C PRO A 78 -2.81 28.88 -12.60
N ASN A 79 -3.72 29.03 -11.62
CA ASN A 79 -4.28 30.31 -11.19
C ASN A 79 -3.66 30.92 -9.92
N SER A 80 -2.59 30.36 -9.34
CA SER A 80 -1.97 30.92 -8.12
C SER A 80 -0.99 32.08 -8.36
N LEU A 81 -0.85 32.57 -9.60
CA LEU A 81 0.14 33.59 -9.98
C LEU A 81 -0.45 34.83 -10.69
N LEU A 82 -1.74 35.12 -10.56
CA LEU A 82 -2.38 36.25 -11.26
C LEU A 82 -3.14 37.30 -10.43
N ASP A 83 -3.03 37.34 -9.10
CA ASP A 83 -3.75 38.36 -8.31
C ASP A 83 -2.87 39.20 -7.35
N GLU A 84 -1.70 39.67 -7.79
CA GLU A 84 -1.06 40.84 -7.13
C GLU A 84 -0.32 41.75 -8.13
N LYS A 85 -0.99 42.14 -9.22
CA LYS A 85 -0.70 43.42 -9.88
C LYS A 85 -1.99 44.17 -10.13
N GLU A 86 -1.97 45.45 -9.79
CA GLU A 86 -2.98 46.50 -10.03
C GLU A 86 -4.04 46.72 -8.93
N ASN A 87 -3.64 47.38 -7.84
CA ASN A 87 -3.96 48.81 -7.60
C ASN A 87 -3.25 49.38 -6.37
#